data_AF-A0A6P0KLX6-F1
#
_entry.id   AF-A0A6P0KLX6-F1
#
_cell.length_a   1.000
_cell.length_b   1.000
_cell.length_c   1.000
_cell.angle_alpha   90.00
_cell.angle_beta   90.00
_cell.angle_gamma   90.00
#
_symmetry.space_group_name_H-M   'P 1'
#
loop_
_entity.id
_entity.type
_entity.pdbx_description
1 polymer ?
#
loop_
_entity_poly.entity_id
_entity_poly.type
_entity_poly.pdbx_seq_one_letter_code
_entity_poly.pdbx_strand_id
1 'polypeptide(L)'
;MSLNYLLDENVNPVYQIQLRRQAPDLVVRAVGDPATPPKGTQDPEILCWCEEYDFVLVTNNRKSMPVHLADHLTEGRHVPGIFILR
;
A
#
# COMPACT_ATOMS: atom_id res chain seq x y z
N MET A 1 0.77 18.73 1.93
CA MET A 1 1.31 17.37 2.07
C MET A 1 0.66 16.51 1.00
N SER A 2 1.47 15.86 0.16
CA SER A 2 0.97 14.97 -0.89
C SER A 2 1.06 13.54 -0.36
N LEU A 3 -0.05 12.80 -0.41
CA LEU A 3 -0.08 11.39 -0.03
C LEU A 3 0.63 10.56 -1.10
N ASN A 4 1.49 9.63 -0.68
CA ASN A 4 2.09 8.63 -1.56
C ASN A 4 1.28 7.34 -1.49
N TYR A 5 1.21 6.58 -2.59
CA TYR A 5 0.36 5.39 -2.69
C TYR A 5 1.17 4.16 -3.09
N LEU A 6 1.01 3.08 -2.33
CA LEU A 6 1.57 1.77 -2.64
C LEU A 6 0.42 0.82 -2.98
N LEU A 7 0.41 0.29 -4.19
CA LEU A 7 -0.54 -0.73 -4.61
C LEU A 7 0.00 -2.11 -4.24
N ASP A 8 -0.84 -2.89 -3.55
CA ASP A 8 -0.63 -4.31 -3.30
C ASP A 8 -0.42 -5.08 -4.61
N GLU A 9 0.37 -6.14 -4.59
CA GLU A 9 0.71 -6.96 -5.76
C GLU A 9 -0.52 -7.57 -6.44
N ASN A 10 -1.60 -7.76 -5.67
CA ASN A 10 -2.86 -8.32 -6.17
C ASN A 10 -3.82 -7.28 -6.75
N VAL A 11 -3.49 -5.98 -6.65
CA VAL A 11 -4.28 -4.92 -7.28
C VAL A 11 -3.99 -4.88 -8.78
N ASN A 12 -5.05 -4.73 -9.59
CA ASN A 12 -4.90 -4.68 -11.04
C ASN A 12 -3.97 -3.52 -11.46
N PRO A 13 -2.88 -3.78 -12.21
CA PRO A 13 -1.92 -2.76 -12.64
C PRO A 13 -2.55 -1.59 -13.43
N VAL A 14 -3.75 -1.79 -13.99
CA VAL A 14 -4.50 -0.72 -14.67
C VAL A 14 -4.69 0.50 -13.77
N TYR A 15 -4.88 0.31 -12.45
CA TYR A 15 -5.06 1.42 -11.52
C TYR A 15 -3.81 2.29 -11.43
N GLN A 16 -2.62 1.67 -11.33
CA GLN A 16 -1.36 2.40 -11.33
C GLN A 16 -1.20 3.23 -12.61
N ILE A 17 -1.48 2.61 -13.76
CA ILE A 17 -1.35 3.25 -15.08
C ILE A 17 -2.31 4.43 -15.20
N GLN A 18 -3.58 4.27 -14.81
CA GLN A 18 -4.58 5.31 -14.92
C GLN A 18 -4.34 6.45 -13.93
N LEU A 19 -3.97 6.15 -12.69
CA LEU A 19 -3.64 7.18 -11.68
C LEU A 19 -2.47 8.05 -12.14
N ARG A 20 -1.38 7.43 -12.63
CA ARG A 20 -0.23 8.17 -13.18
C ARG A 20 -0.58 9.01 -14.40
N ARG A 21 -1.57 8.59 -15.21
CA ARG A 21 -2.05 9.35 -16.37
C ARG A 21 -2.95 10.53 -15.98
N GLN A 22 -3.85 10.34 -15.02
CA GLN A 22 -4.81 11.36 -14.60
C GLN A 22 -4.22 12.39 -13.64
N ALA A 23 -3.28 11.95 -12.78
CA ALA A 23 -2.62 12.78 -11.78
C ALA A 23 -1.11 12.48 -11.81
N PRO A 24 -0.36 13.09 -12.75
CA PRO A 24 1.08 12.81 -12.93
C PRO A 24 1.93 13.27 -11.73
N ASP A 25 1.45 14.22 -10.95
CA ASP A 25 2.12 14.70 -9.73
C ASP A 25 1.95 13.74 -8.54
N LEU A 26 1.10 12.70 -8.67
CA LEU A 26 0.86 11.72 -7.64
C LEU A 26 1.95 10.65 -7.62
N VAL A 27 2.58 10.43 -6.46
CA VAL A 27 3.52 9.32 -6.29
C VAL A 27 2.74 8.03 -6.08
N VAL A 28 2.70 7.20 -7.13
CA VAL A 28 2.04 5.89 -7.10
C VAL A 28 3.03 4.81 -7.47
N ARG A 29 3.26 3.85 -6.58
CA ARG A 29 4.11 2.66 -6.77
C ARG A 29 3.30 1.39 -6.55
N ALA A 30 3.81 0.25 -7.01
CA ALA A 30 3.22 -1.06 -6.75
C ALA A 30 4.25 -1.99 -6.09
N VAL A 31 3.80 -2.94 -5.29
CA VAL A 31 4.65 -4.02 -4.76
C VAL A 31 5.30 -4.76 -5.95
N GLY A 32 6.63 -4.88 -5.90
CA GLY A 32 7.47 -5.41 -6.97
C GLY A 32 8.05 -4.35 -7.91
N ASP A 33 7.71 -3.06 -7.76
CA ASP A 33 8.40 -1.97 -8.44
C ASP A 33 9.82 -1.75 -7.85
N PRO A 34 10.73 -1.09 -8.58
CA PRO A 34 12.02 -0.68 -8.04
C PRO A 34 11.86 0.17 -6.77
N ALA A 35 12.69 -0.14 -5.75
CA ALA A 35 12.66 0.50 -4.43
C ALA A 35 11.31 0.38 -3.69
N THR A 36 10.61 -0.72 -3.91
CA THR A 36 9.43 -1.13 -3.13
C THR A 36 9.63 -2.57 -2.62
N PRO A 37 8.77 -3.07 -1.72
CA PRO A 37 8.81 -4.46 -1.31
C PRO A 37 8.73 -5.40 -2.52
N PRO A 38 9.49 -6.51 -2.54
CA PRO A 38 9.40 -7.49 -3.60
C PRO A 38 8.02 -8.18 -3.62
N LYS A 39 7.70 -8.84 -4.73
CA LYS A 39 6.49 -9.67 -4.81
C LYS A 39 6.55 -10.83 -3.81
N GLY A 40 5.42 -11.17 -3.22
CA GLY A 40 5.30 -12.16 -2.15
C GLY A 40 5.78 -11.69 -0.77
N THR A 41 6.10 -10.41 -0.57
CA THR A 41 6.29 -9.84 0.77
C THR A 41 5.03 -10.02 1.60
N GLN A 42 5.17 -10.36 2.88
CA GLN A 42 4.03 -10.59 3.75
C GLN A 42 3.29 -9.30 4.08
N ASP A 43 1.97 -9.36 4.25
CA ASP A 43 1.12 -8.21 4.58
C ASP A 43 1.64 -7.38 5.78
N PRO A 44 2.10 -7.97 6.91
CA PRO A 44 2.64 -7.19 8.02
C PRO A 44 3.92 -6.42 7.68
N GLU A 45 4.79 -7.01 6.84
CA GLU A 45 6.02 -6.34 6.38
C GLU A 45 5.70 -5.19 5.43
N ILE A 46 4.65 -5.33 4.60
CA ILE A 46 4.14 -4.24 3.76
C ILE A 46 3.66 -3.08 4.62
N LEU A 47 2.95 -3.35 5.74
CA LEU A 47 2.49 -2.30 6.66
C LEU A 47 3.67 -1.57 7.32
N CYS A 48 4.70 -2.30 7.74
CA CYS A 48 5.93 -1.71 8.27
C CYS A 48 6.62 -0.81 7.25
N TRP A 49 6.66 -1.23 5.98
CA TRP A 49 7.24 -0.43 4.91
C TRP A 49 6.41 0.84 4.66
N CYS A 50 5.08 0.73 4.63
CA CYS A 50 4.19 1.88 4.47
C CYS A 50 4.36 2.92 5.59
N GLU A 51 4.58 2.46 6.83
CA GLU A 51 4.91 3.30 7.97
C GLU A 51 6.24 4.04 7.79
N GLU A 52 7.31 3.32 7.43
CA GLU A 52 8.65 3.88 7.30
C GLU A 52 8.77 4.92 6.17
N TYR A 53 8.08 4.68 5.05
CA TYR A 53 8.21 5.50 3.85
C TYR A 53 7.06 6.49 3.64
N ASP A 54 6.12 6.58 4.57
CA ASP A 54 4.93 7.46 4.51
C ASP A 54 4.08 7.19 3.25
N PHE A 55 3.69 5.93 3.07
CA PHE A 55 2.82 5.47 1.99
C PHE A 55 1.46 5.00 2.50
N VAL A 56 0.41 5.39 1.79
CA VAL A 56 -0.93 4.85 1.93
C VAL A 56 -1.02 3.54 1.15
N LEU A 57 -1.41 2.46 1.83
CA LEU A 57 -1.58 1.16 1.17
C LEU A 57 -2.91 1.12 0.40
N VAL A 58 -2.87 0.65 -0.84
CA VAL A 58 -4.04 0.38 -1.67
C VAL A 58 -4.10 -1.13 -1.93
N THR A 59 -5.11 -1.80 -1.41
CA THR A 59 -5.23 -3.27 -1.49
C THR A 59 -6.65 -3.71 -1.82
N ASN A 60 -6.80 -4.91 -2.38
CA ASN A 60 -8.08 -5.61 -2.53
C ASN A 60 -8.26 -6.73 -1.49
N ASN A 61 -7.29 -6.93 -0.60
CA ASN A 61 -7.33 -7.93 0.45
C ASN A 61 -8.29 -7.51 1.59
N ARG A 62 -9.55 -7.90 1.45
CA ARG A 62 -10.60 -7.62 2.45
C ARG A 62 -10.64 -8.58 3.63
N LYS A 63 -9.94 -9.71 3.52
CA LYS A 63 -10.06 -10.81 4.49
C LYS A 63 -9.01 -10.70 5.58
N SER A 64 -7.73 -10.66 5.23
CA SER A 64 -6.65 -10.67 6.22
C SER A 64 -6.12 -9.28 6.54
N MET A 65 -6.17 -8.31 5.61
CA MET A 65 -5.63 -6.96 5.85
C MET A 65 -6.23 -6.25 7.09
N PRO A 66 -7.55 -6.31 7.38
CA PRO A 66 -8.08 -5.69 8.60
C PRO A 66 -7.49 -6.29 9.88
N VAL A 67 -7.16 -7.59 9.87
CA VAL A 67 -6.52 -8.28 11.00
C VAL A 67 -5.07 -7.83 11.13
N HIS A 68 -4.31 -7.85 10.03
CA HIS A 68 -2.93 -7.36 10.02
C HIS A 68 -2.80 -5.90 10.45
N LEU A 69 -3.74 -5.04 10.05
CA LEU A 69 -3.80 -3.66 10.52
C LEU A 69 -4.07 -3.58 12.02
N ALA A 70 -5.01 -4.37 12.54
CA ALA A 70 -5.31 -4.38 13.97
C ALA A 70 -4.08 -4.82 14.78
N ASP A 71 -3.40 -5.89 14.35
CA ASP A 71 -2.18 -6.38 14.98
C ASP A 71 -1.09 -5.30 14.96
N HIS A 72 -0.85 -4.66 13.81
CA HIS A 72 0.11 -3.56 13.65
C HIS A 72 -0.18 -2.40 14.62
N LEU A 73 -1.44 -1.99 14.75
CA LEU A 73 -1.84 -0.93 15.68
C LEU A 73 -1.69 -1.35 17.14
N THR A 74 -1.93 -2.63 17.49
CA THR A 74 -1.75 -3.13 18.86
C THR A 74 -0.29 -3.14 19.31
N GLU A 75 0.65 -3.25 18.37
CA GLU A 75 2.09 -3.09 18.63
C GLU A 75 2.50 -1.62 18.89
N GLY A 76 1.55 -0.67 18.87
CA GLY A 76 1.82 0.75 19.02
C GLY A 76 2.38 1.42 17.77
N ARG A 77 2.34 0.71 16.63
CA ARG A 77 2.74 1.23 15.33
C ARG A 77 1.59 1.98 14.66
N HIS A 78 1.88 2.60 13.53
CA HIS A 78 0.88 3.36 12.77
C HIS A 78 1.08 3.18 11.26
N VAL A 79 0.08 3.58 10.48
CA VAL A 79 0.18 3.71 9.03
C VAL A 79 -0.51 4.99 8.58
N PRO A 80 -0.03 5.66 7.51
CA PRO A 80 -0.64 6.90 7.02
C PRO A 80 -2.10 6.71 6.58
N GLY A 81 -2.43 5.53 6.06
CA GLY A 81 -3.79 5.15 5.71
C GLY A 81 -3.85 3.86 4.90
N ILE A 82 -5.06 3.31 4.73
CA ILE A 82 -5.33 2.15 3.88
C ILE A 82 -6.60 2.40 3.06
N PHE A 83 -6.52 2.21 1.74
CA PHE A 83 -7.67 2.13 0.85
C PHE A 83 -7.92 0.69 0.43
N ILE A 84 -9.12 0.21 0.74
CA ILE A 84 -9.57 -1.14 0.35
C ILE A 84 -10.51 -1.04 -0.85
N LEU A 85 -10.10 -1.60 -1.99
CA LEU A 85 -10.87 -1.59 -3.24
C LEU A 85 -11.98 -2.66 -3.24
N ARG A 86 -13.07 -2.37 -3.96
CA ARG A 86 -14.21 -3.27 -4.17
C ARG A 86 -14.22 -3.91 -5.56
#